data_AF-A0AAN7VE82-F1
#
_entry.id   AF-A0AAN7VE82-F1
#
_cell.length_a   1.000
_cell.length_b   1.000
_cell.length_c   1.000
_cell.angle_alpha   90.00
_cell.angle_beta   90.00
_cell.angle_gamma   90.00
#
_symmetry.space_group_name_H-M   'P 1'
#
loop_
_entity.id
_entity.type
_entity.pdbx_description
1 polymer ?
#
loop_
_entity_poly.entity_id
_entity_poly.type
_entity_poly.pdbx_seq_one_letter_code
_entity_poly.pdbx_strand_id
1 'polypeptide(L)'
;MRIYKDIFTGDEMFSDSFKMKLVDNVLYEVYGKLIQRKHGDISIAGFNPSAEEADEGTDEAVESGVDVVLNHRLCESFAFGDKKSYTIYLKDYMKKLVDRLQKDDPDQVEVFKTNMNKVMKDILGRFKELQFFTGESMDCDGMVGLLEYREIDGDSVPVLMFFKHGLEEEKF
;
A
#
# COMPACT_ATOMS: atom_id res chain seq x y z
N MET A 1 3.96 1.39 -18.35
CA MET A 1 3.88 1.07 -16.92
C MET A 1 2.53 1.54 -16.42
N ARG A 2 1.89 0.84 -15.49
CA ARG A 2 0.64 1.27 -14.87
C ARG A 2 0.88 1.63 -13.41
N ILE A 3 0.32 2.75 -13.00
CA ILE A 3 0.28 3.18 -11.60
C ILE A 3 -1.16 3.08 -11.12
N TYR A 4 -1.34 2.54 -9.92
CA TYR A 4 -2.63 2.40 -9.27
C TYR A 4 -2.74 3.47 -8.20
N LYS A 5 -3.64 4.43 -8.41
CA LYS A 5 -3.85 5.59 -7.53
C LYS A 5 -5.14 5.46 -6.74
N ASP A 6 -5.17 5.87 -5.49
CA ASP A 6 -6.43 5.96 -4.74
C ASP A 6 -7.34 7.01 -5.39
N ILE A 7 -8.61 6.66 -5.61
CA ILE A 7 -9.57 7.55 -6.25
C ILE A 7 -10.00 8.73 -5.38
N PHE A 8 -9.76 8.66 -4.06
CA PHE A 8 -10.17 9.71 -3.12
C PHE A 8 -9.04 10.68 -2.83
N THR A 9 -7.82 10.20 -2.59
CA THR A 9 -6.66 11.06 -2.30
C THR A 9 -5.83 11.41 -3.54
N GLY A 10 -5.86 10.55 -4.57
CA GLY A 10 -4.96 10.64 -5.72
C GLY A 10 -3.56 10.09 -5.46
N ASP A 11 -3.30 9.54 -4.27
CA ASP A 11 -1.99 9.01 -3.91
C ASP A 11 -1.68 7.73 -4.68
N GLU A 12 -0.41 7.54 -5.01
CA GLU A 12 0.08 6.30 -5.62
C GLU A 12 0.19 5.19 -4.58
N MET A 13 -0.51 4.07 -4.82
CA MET A 13 -0.53 2.95 -3.88
C MET A 13 0.43 1.84 -4.31
N PHE A 14 0.45 1.50 -5.60
CA PHE A 14 1.38 0.52 -6.19
C PHE A 14 1.46 0.67 -7.72
N SER A 15 2.29 -0.14 -8.37
CA SER A 15 2.40 -0.22 -9.84
C SER A 15 2.34 -1.65 -10.37
N ASP A 16 2.15 -1.80 -11.69
CA ASP A 16 2.19 -3.10 -12.39
C ASP A 16 3.57 -3.74 -12.49
N SER A 17 4.61 -3.08 -11.95
CA SER A 17 5.96 -3.63 -11.87
C SER A 17 6.08 -4.76 -10.83
N PHE A 18 5.15 -4.83 -9.87
CA PHE A 18 5.11 -5.87 -8.86
C PHE A 18 4.22 -7.03 -9.28
N LYS A 19 4.53 -8.23 -8.78
CA LYS A 19 3.64 -9.38 -8.94
C LYS A 19 2.33 -9.08 -8.20
N MET A 20 1.22 -9.12 -8.92
CA MET A 20 -0.11 -8.91 -8.35
C MET A 20 -1.10 -10.01 -8.72
N LYS A 21 -2.10 -10.21 -7.86
CA LYS A 21 -3.18 -11.16 -8.05
C LYS A 21 -4.51 -10.50 -7.69
N LEU A 22 -5.50 -10.62 -8.55
CA LEU A 22 -6.87 -10.19 -8.26
C LEU A 22 -7.62 -11.32 -7.55
N VAL A 23 -8.09 -11.07 -6.33
CA VAL A 23 -8.84 -12.00 -5.48
C VAL A 23 -10.30 -11.57 -5.42
N ASP A 24 -11.20 -12.53 -5.68
CA ASP A 24 -12.66 -12.34 -5.65
C ASP A 24 -13.15 -11.12 -6.47
N ASN A 25 -12.40 -10.72 -7.52
CA ASN A 25 -12.65 -9.55 -8.36
C ASN A 25 -12.72 -8.19 -7.64
N VAL A 26 -12.38 -8.11 -6.35
CA VAL A 26 -12.52 -6.88 -5.54
C VAL A 26 -11.25 -6.48 -4.79
N LEU A 27 -10.26 -7.36 -4.65
CA LEU A 27 -9.04 -7.13 -3.88
C LEU A 27 -7.81 -7.47 -4.70
N TYR A 28 -6.88 -6.53 -4.83
CA TYR A 28 -5.54 -6.81 -5.34
C TYR A 28 -4.64 -7.24 -4.19
N GLU A 29 -3.95 -8.36 -4.37
CA GLU A 29 -2.79 -8.75 -3.57
C GLU A 29 -1.52 -8.42 -4.35
N VAL A 30 -0.63 -7.63 -3.76
CA VAL A 30 0.64 -7.19 -4.33
C VAL A 30 1.76 -7.81 -3.50
N TYR A 31 2.59 -8.61 -4.15
CA TYR A 31 3.64 -9.41 -3.51
C TYR A 31 4.93 -8.60 -3.52
N GLY A 32 5.35 -8.17 -2.34
CA GLY A 32 6.57 -7.41 -2.14
C GLY A 32 7.75 -8.27 -1.70
N LYS A 33 8.86 -7.59 -1.38
CA LYS A 33 10.08 -8.16 -0.79
C LYS A 33 10.62 -7.22 0.28
N LEU A 34 11.21 -7.79 1.32
CA LEU A 34 12.00 -7.00 2.27
C LEU A 34 13.32 -6.60 1.61
N ILE A 35 13.61 -5.29 1.61
CA ILE A 35 14.84 -4.72 1.07
C ILE A 35 15.50 -3.78 2.08
N GLN A 36 16.79 -3.54 1.89
CA GLN A 36 17.55 -2.52 2.60
C GLN A 36 18.15 -1.57 1.56
N ARG A 37 17.97 -0.26 1.75
CA ARG A 37 18.52 0.81 0.91
C ARG A 37 19.54 1.59 1.72
N LYS A 38 20.71 1.83 1.15
CA LYS A 38 21.70 2.74 1.71
C LYS A 38 21.46 4.13 1.11
N HIS A 39 21.15 5.12 1.94
CA HIS A 39 21.12 6.51 1.50
C HIS A 39 22.58 7.00 1.40
N GLY A 40 23.10 7.23 0.18
CA GLY A 40 24.48 7.72 0.03
C GLY A 40 25.15 7.58 -1.33
N ASP A 41 24.67 6.73 -2.24
CA ASP A 41 25.28 6.59 -3.58
C ASP A 41 24.62 7.54 -4.61
N ILE A 42 24.62 8.83 -4.30
CA ILE A 42 24.54 9.85 -5.35
C ILE A 42 25.97 10.33 -5.51
N SER A 43 26.74 9.63 -6.34
CA SER A 43 27.96 10.22 -6.93
C SER A 43 27.54 11.42 -7.76
N ILE A 44 27.38 12.59 -7.12
CA ILE A 44 27.38 13.88 -7.81
C ILE A 44 28.82 14.04 -8.31
N ALA A 45 29.05 13.57 -9.53
CA ALA A 45 30.30 13.76 -10.24
C ALA A 45 30.53 15.27 -10.44
N GLY A 46 31.28 15.88 -9.52
CA GLY A 46 31.99 17.14 -9.78
C GLY A 46 31.59 18.36 -8.94
N PHE A 47 31.75 18.32 -7.61
CA PHE A 47 31.92 19.57 -6.86
C PHE A 47 33.02 19.51 -5.78
N ASN A 48 34.20 20.01 -6.19
CA ASN A 48 35.31 20.64 -5.46
C ASN A 48 36.06 19.90 -4.31
N PRO A 49 37.32 19.45 -4.53
CA PRO A 49 38.19 18.92 -3.49
C PRO A 49 39.01 20.05 -2.85
N SER A 50 38.69 20.45 -1.61
CA SER A 50 39.65 21.17 -0.77
C SER A 50 39.28 21.10 0.71
N ALA A 51 40.29 20.75 1.51
CA ALA A 51 40.42 20.88 2.97
C ALA A 51 39.97 19.69 3.85
N GLU A 52 40.96 18.84 4.16
CA GLU A 52 41.40 18.36 5.48
C GLU A 52 40.39 17.79 6.50
N GLU A 53 40.66 16.54 6.87
CA GLU A 53 40.43 15.89 8.18
C GLU A 53 39.15 16.23 8.97
N ALA A 54 38.16 15.36 8.85
CA ALA A 54 37.48 14.78 10.01
C ALA A 54 36.91 13.40 9.60
N ASP A 55 37.57 12.35 10.10
CA ASP A 55 36.97 11.03 10.26
C ASP A 55 35.86 11.14 11.32
N GLU A 56 34.67 11.53 10.89
CA GLU A 56 33.43 11.30 11.61
C GLU A 56 32.62 10.30 10.78
N GLY A 57 32.57 9.05 11.27
CA GLY A 57 31.74 8.00 10.70
C GLY A 57 30.34 8.52 10.47
N THR A 58 30.01 8.79 9.21
CA THR A 58 28.67 9.15 8.82
C THR A 58 27.87 7.86 8.94
N ASP A 59 27.02 7.75 9.96
CA ASP A 59 26.05 6.66 10.09
C ASP A 59 25.30 6.57 8.75
N GLU A 60 25.67 5.59 7.92
CA GLU A 60 24.99 5.32 6.65
C GLU A 60 23.51 5.06 7.00
N ALA A 61 22.63 5.98 6.61
CA ALA A 61 21.19 5.81 6.85
C ALA A 61 20.70 4.63 6.00
N VAL A 62 20.63 3.45 6.62
CA VAL A 62 20.07 2.25 6.02
C VAL A 62 18.56 2.26 6.25
N GLU A 63 17.79 2.45 5.18
CA GLU A 63 16.34 2.33 5.20
C GLU A 63 15.95 0.89 4.86
N SER A 64 15.37 0.17 5.81
CA SER A 64 14.87 -1.19 5.62
C SER A 64 13.35 -1.22 5.59
N GLY A 65 12.75 -1.96 4.67
CA GLY A 65 11.29 -2.06 4.56
C GLY A 65 10.84 -2.91 3.39
N VAL A 66 9.53 -3.01 3.22
CA VAL A 66 8.94 -3.67 2.05
C VAL A 66 9.15 -2.78 0.82
N ASP A 67 9.66 -3.33 -0.26
CA ASP A 67 9.96 -2.62 -1.50
C ASP A 67 8.77 -1.80 -2.04
N VAL A 68 7.55 -2.33 -2.00
CA VAL A 68 6.33 -1.62 -2.40
C VAL A 68 6.13 -0.36 -1.54
N VAL A 69 6.24 -0.50 -0.22
CA VAL A 69 6.09 0.60 0.75
C VAL A 69 7.14 1.68 0.49
N LEU A 70 8.41 1.28 0.30
CA LEU A 70 9.52 2.21 0.07
C LEU A 70 9.49 2.86 -1.33
N ASN A 71 8.96 2.18 -2.34
CA ASN A 71 8.86 2.72 -3.70
C ASN A 71 7.73 3.74 -3.83
N HIS A 72 6.60 3.49 -3.18
CA HIS A 72 5.41 4.34 -3.24
C HIS A 72 5.27 5.27 -2.03
N ARG A 73 6.28 5.30 -1.14
CA ARG A 73 6.32 6.13 0.07
C ARG A 73 5.06 5.99 0.92
N LEU A 74 4.61 4.74 1.06
CA LEU A 74 3.44 4.46 1.87
C LEU A 74 3.76 4.69 3.35
N CYS A 75 2.83 5.30 4.06
CA CYS A 75 3.00 5.68 5.45
C CYS A 75 2.29 4.67 6.35
N GLU A 76 3.00 4.06 7.31
CA GLU A 76 2.36 3.19 8.29
C GLU A 76 1.40 4.00 9.17
N SER A 77 0.16 3.52 9.31
CA SER A 77 -0.90 4.16 10.07
C SER A 77 -1.27 3.34 11.30
N PHE A 78 -1.23 4.00 12.46
CA PHE A 78 -1.64 3.41 13.74
C PHE A 78 -3.07 3.82 14.14
N ALA A 79 -3.85 4.36 13.20
CA ALA A 79 -5.22 4.83 13.45
C ALA A 79 -6.19 3.72 13.89
N PHE A 80 -5.86 2.46 13.61
CA PHE A 80 -6.73 1.32 13.84
C PHE A 80 -6.25 0.46 15.02
N GLY A 81 -6.48 0.94 16.24
CA GLY A 81 -6.06 0.23 17.47
C GLY A 81 -6.87 -1.03 17.78
N ASP A 82 -8.08 -1.17 17.22
CA ASP A 82 -8.93 -2.33 17.43
C ASP A 82 -9.81 -2.66 16.24
N LYS A 83 -10.25 -3.92 16.16
CA LYS A 83 -11.06 -4.44 15.05
C LYS A 83 -12.36 -3.65 14.84
N LYS A 84 -12.96 -3.07 15.88
CA LYS A 84 -14.20 -2.28 15.74
C LYS A 84 -13.90 -0.95 15.04
N SER A 85 -12.84 -0.24 15.43
CA SER A 85 -12.42 1.02 14.78
C SER A 85 -12.22 0.82 13.27
N TYR A 86 -11.50 -0.23 12.87
CA TYR A 86 -11.30 -0.58 11.48
C TYR A 86 -12.58 -1.01 10.77
N THR A 87 -13.46 -1.76 11.45
CA THR A 87 -14.76 -2.14 10.88
C THR A 87 -15.64 -0.91 10.58
N ILE A 88 -15.56 0.14 11.41
CA ILE A 88 -16.30 1.39 11.19
C ILE A 88 -15.74 2.10 9.95
N TYR A 89 -14.44 2.34 9.90
CA TYR A 89 -13.76 2.92 8.74
C TYR A 89 -14.11 2.16 7.46
N LEU A 90 -13.96 0.83 7.47
CA LEU A 90 -14.18 0.02 6.28
C LEU A 90 -15.63 0.12 5.78
N LYS A 91 -16.62 0.20 6.68
CA LYS A 91 -18.02 0.42 6.29
C LYS A 91 -18.25 1.78 5.66
N ASP A 92 -17.62 2.83 6.18
CA ASP A 92 -17.77 4.17 5.63
C ASP A 92 -17.04 4.32 4.30
N TYR A 93 -15.85 3.73 4.18
CA TYR A 93 -15.11 3.60 2.92
C TYR A 93 -15.91 2.84 1.85
N MET A 94 -16.53 1.71 2.21
CA MET A 94 -17.40 0.96 1.29
C MET A 94 -18.59 1.79 0.79
N LYS A 95 -19.20 2.63 1.63
CA LYS A 95 -20.29 3.51 1.19
C LYS A 95 -19.76 4.48 0.13
N LYS A 96 -18.64 5.17 0.41
CA LYS A 96 -17.99 6.08 -0.55
C LYS A 96 -17.71 5.38 -1.89
N LEU A 97 -17.21 4.13 -1.85
CA LEU A 97 -16.98 3.33 -3.05
C LEU A 97 -18.26 2.99 -3.80
N VAL A 98 -19.33 2.58 -3.11
CA VAL A 98 -20.63 2.30 -3.76
C VAL A 98 -21.20 3.54 -4.41
N ASP A 99 -21.15 4.69 -3.74
CA ASP A 99 -21.58 5.98 -4.29
C ASP A 99 -20.79 6.38 -5.54
N ARG A 100 -19.50 6.05 -5.59
CA ARG A 100 -18.67 6.25 -6.79
C ARG A 100 -19.06 5.26 -7.90
N LEU A 101 -19.10 3.97 -7.60
CA LEU A 101 -19.43 2.93 -8.58
C LEU A 101 -20.79 3.17 -9.22
N GLN A 102 -21.79 3.63 -8.47
CA GLN A 102 -23.10 3.98 -9.02
C GLN A 102 -23.05 5.09 -10.07
N LYS A 103 -22.04 5.97 -10.04
CA LYS A 103 -21.88 7.09 -10.98
C LYS A 103 -21.04 6.70 -12.19
N ASP A 104 -19.93 6.01 -11.96
CA ASP A 104 -18.94 5.74 -13.01
C ASP A 104 -19.09 4.36 -13.66
N ASP A 105 -19.48 3.34 -12.90
CA ASP A 105 -19.58 1.94 -13.37
C ASP A 105 -20.67 1.16 -12.61
N PRO A 106 -21.96 1.46 -12.86
CA PRO A 106 -23.07 0.93 -12.07
C PRO A 106 -23.19 -0.60 -12.16
N ASP A 107 -22.71 -1.21 -13.23
CA ASP A 107 -22.72 -2.66 -13.43
C ASP A 107 -21.79 -3.40 -12.45
N GLN A 108 -20.76 -2.74 -11.90
CA GLN A 108 -19.86 -3.33 -10.90
C GLN A 108 -20.44 -3.31 -9.48
N VAL A 109 -21.52 -2.56 -9.21
CA VAL A 109 -22.05 -2.37 -7.84
C VAL A 109 -22.49 -3.70 -7.21
N GLU A 110 -23.16 -4.56 -7.98
CA GLU A 110 -23.62 -5.88 -7.49
C GLU A 110 -22.45 -6.84 -7.25
N VAL A 111 -21.48 -6.84 -8.15
CA VAL A 111 -20.25 -7.64 -8.03
C VAL A 111 -19.46 -7.22 -6.80
N PHE A 112 -19.29 -5.91 -6.61
CA PHE A 112 -18.64 -5.32 -5.45
C PHE A 112 -19.33 -5.76 -4.16
N LYS A 113 -20.65 -5.51 -4.01
CA LYS A 113 -21.38 -5.83 -2.77
C LYS A 113 -21.35 -7.31 -2.42
N THR A 114 -21.44 -8.19 -3.42
CA THR A 114 -21.42 -9.64 -3.22
C THR A 114 -20.06 -10.11 -2.71
N ASN A 115 -18.98 -9.75 -3.41
CA ASN A 115 -17.64 -10.26 -3.12
C ASN A 115 -16.98 -9.54 -1.94
N MET A 116 -17.29 -8.26 -1.74
CA MET A 116 -16.70 -7.46 -0.68
C MET A 116 -17.09 -7.95 0.73
N ASN A 117 -18.31 -8.50 0.88
CA ASN A 117 -18.72 -9.12 2.16
C ASN A 117 -17.84 -10.31 2.55
N LYS A 118 -17.40 -11.12 1.57
CA LYS A 118 -16.51 -12.25 1.79
C LYS A 118 -15.12 -11.76 2.18
N VAL A 119 -14.55 -10.85 1.39
CA VAL A 119 -13.22 -10.27 1.62
C VAL A 119 -13.15 -9.54 2.97
N MET A 120 -14.16 -8.76 3.32
CA MET A 120 -14.22 -8.08 4.62
C MET A 120 -14.17 -9.08 5.78
N LYS A 121 -14.95 -10.16 5.74
CA LYS A 121 -14.95 -11.17 6.81
C LYS A 121 -13.58 -11.82 6.97
N ASP A 122 -12.92 -12.11 5.86
CA ASP A 122 -11.59 -12.70 5.83
C ASP A 122 -10.52 -11.77 6.42
N ILE A 123 -10.44 -10.53 5.94
CA ILE A 123 -9.53 -9.48 6.44
C ILE A 123 -9.76 -9.26 7.95
N LEU A 124 -11.02 -9.12 8.36
CA LEU A 124 -11.38 -8.95 9.77
C LEU A 124 -11.02 -10.16 10.63
N GLY A 125 -10.98 -11.37 10.05
CA GLY A 125 -10.50 -12.58 10.73
C GLY A 125 -9.02 -12.52 11.06
N ARG A 126 -8.23 -11.86 10.20
CA ARG A 126 -6.77 -11.74 10.29
C ARG A 126 -6.28 -10.40 10.83
N PHE A 127 -7.19 -9.54 11.33
CA PHE A 127 -6.91 -8.17 11.76
C PHE A 127 -5.63 -7.98 12.60
N LYS A 128 -5.30 -8.93 13.49
CA LYS A 128 -4.13 -8.83 14.38
C LYS A 128 -2.79 -8.97 13.65
N GLU A 129 -2.79 -9.60 12.48
CA GLU A 129 -1.62 -9.82 11.64
C GLU A 129 -1.42 -8.67 10.65
N LEU A 130 -2.39 -7.75 10.55
CA LEU A 130 -2.39 -6.68 9.57
C LEU A 130 -1.64 -5.45 10.09
N GLN A 131 -0.79 -4.92 9.24
CA GLN A 131 -0.26 -3.56 9.31
C GLN A 131 -1.02 -2.68 8.32
N PHE A 132 -1.30 -1.44 8.70
CA PHE A 132 -2.10 -0.51 7.92
C PHE A 132 -1.21 0.55 7.30
N PHE A 133 -1.42 0.86 6.03
CA PHE A 133 -0.63 1.84 5.29
C PHE A 133 -1.54 2.81 4.55
N THR A 134 -1.23 4.09 4.61
CA THR A 134 -1.84 5.16 3.80
C THR A 134 -0.89 5.58 2.69
N GLY A 135 -1.40 6.37 1.74
CA GLY A 135 -0.56 7.04 0.75
C GLY A 135 0.30 8.16 1.36
N GLU A 136 1.02 8.89 0.52
CA GLU A 136 1.93 9.98 0.96
C GLU A 136 1.17 11.09 1.71
N SER A 137 -0.12 11.32 1.38
CA SER A 137 -0.97 12.30 2.08
C SER A 137 -1.30 11.94 3.53
N MET A 138 -1.08 10.69 3.93
CA MET A 138 -1.47 10.11 5.22
C MET A 138 -2.98 10.16 5.52
N ASP A 139 -3.82 10.37 4.49
CA ASP A 139 -5.26 10.47 4.68
C ASP A 139 -5.91 9.10 4.94
N CYS A 140 -6.49 8.95 6.12
CA CYS A 140 -7.18 7.74 6.55
C CYS A 140 -8.65 7.69 6.10
N ASP A 141 -9.18 8.75 5.46
CA ASP A 141 -10.50 8.77 4.83
C ASP A 141 -10.51 8.14 3.43
N GLY A 142 -9.33 8.01 2.81
CA GLY A 142 -9.07 7.37 1.53
C GLY A 142 -8.71 5.88 1.65
N MET A 143 -7.94 5.37 0.69
CA MET A 143 -7.47 3.97 0.70
C MET A 143 -6.50 3.70 1.86
N VAL A 144 -6.81 2.67 2.65
CA VAL A 144 -5.85 2.07 3.59
C VAL A 144 -5.42 0.71 3.03
N GLY A 145 -4.15 0.64 2.61
CA GLY A 145 -3.47 -0.60 2.26
C GLY A 145 -3.24 -1.49 3.47
N LEU A 146 -3.33 -2.80 3.27
CA LEU A 146 -3.18 -3.78 4.34
C LEU A 146 -1.98 -4.66 4.03
N LEU A 147 -0.99 -4.68 4.91
CA LEU A 147 0.17 -5.55 4.79
C LEU A 147 0.05 -6.70 5.78
N GLU A 148 0.33 -7.91 5.33
CA GLU A 148 0.60 -9.06 6.19
C GLU A 148 1.77 -9.87 5.64
N TYR A 149 2.41 -10.66 6.50
CA TYR A 149 3.45 -11.60 6.09
C TYR A 149 2.84 -12.99 5.97
N ARG A 150 3.02 -13.64 4.81
CA ARG A 150 2.55 -15.00 4.57
C ARG A 150 3.73 -15.93 4.33
N GLU A 151 3.70 -17.11 4.91
CA GLU A 151 4.63 -18.17 4.56
C GLU A 151 4.24 -18.79 3.21
N ILE A 152 5.09 -18.58 2.20
CA ILE A 152 4.91 -19.09 0.84
C ILE A 152 6.22 -19.79 0.45
N ASP A 153 6.14 -21.09 0.15
CA ASP A 153 7.31 -21.91 -0.24
C ASP A 153 8.46 -21.91 0.79
N GLY A 154 8.16 -21.65 2.07
CA GLY A 154 9.13 -21.58 3.16
C GLY A 154 9.75 -20.20 3.37
N ASP A 155 9.36 -19.20 2.57
CA ASP A 155 9.78 -17.80 2.72
C ASP A 155 8.66 -16.95 3.34
N SER A 156 9.04 -15.98 4.18
CA SER A 156 8.13 -14.96 4.69
C SER A 156 7.97 -13.85 3.66
N VAL A 157 6.82 -13.83 2.97
CA VAL A 157 6.53 -12.91 1.87
C VAL A 157 5.59 -11.81 2.35
N PRO A 158 5.97 -10.52 2.24
CA PRO A 158 5.04 -9.42 2.51
C PRO A 158 4.00 -9.32 1.38
N VAL A 159 2.73 -9.38 1.74
CA VAL A 159 1.59 -9.26 0.82
C VAL A 159 0.80 -8.02 1.19
N LEU A 160 0.80 -7.02 0.31
CA LEU A 160 -0.04 -5.84 0.42
C LEU A 160 -1.38 -6.08 -0.25
N MET A 161 -2.46 -5.62 0.36
CA MET A 161 -3.82 -5.77 -0.15
C MET A 161 -4.48 -4.41 -0.34
N PHE A 162 -5.07 -4.19 -1.51
CA PHE A 162 -5.75 -2.96 -1.88
C PHE A 162 -7.10 -3.25 -2.55
N PHE A 163 -8.11 -2.43 -2.27
CA PHE A 163 -9.43 -2.62 -2.87
C PHE A 163 -9.44 -2.14 -4.33
N LYS A 164 -9.70 -3.05 -5.28
CA LYS A 164 -9.69 -2.76 -6.73
C LYS A 164 -10.52 -1.53 -7.08
N HIS A 165 -11.72 -1.42 -6.50
CA HIS A 165 -12.71 -0.41 -6.86
C HIS A 165 -12.39 0.97 -6.28
N GLY A 166 -11.43 1.05 -5.36
CA GLY A 166 -10.89 2.31 -4.86
C GLY A 166 -9.65 2.77 -5.60
N LEU A 167 -9.29 2.12 -6.72
CA LEU A 167 -8.10 2.46 -7.49
C LEU A 167 -8.46 2.90 -8.89
N GLU A 168 -7.77 3.93 -9.38
CA GLU A 168 -7.72 4.31 -10.78
C GLU A 168 -6.41 3.82 -11.40
N GLU A 169 -6.49 3.27 -12.61
CA GLU A 169 -5.32 2.85 -13.39
C GLU A 169 -4.84 3.99 -14.29
N GLU A 170 -3.66 4.54 -14.01
CA GLU A 170 -3.00 5.50 -14.88
C GLU A 170 -1.93 4.82 -15.74
N LYS A 171 -2.00 5.00 -17.06
CA LYS A 171 -1.07 4.39 -18.02
C LYS A 171 -0.02 5.40 -18.47
N PHE A 172 1.25 5.01 -18.29
CA PHE A 172 2.44 5.67 -18.85
C PHE A 172 3.05 4.84 -19.99
#